data_AF-A0A254NND8-F1
#
_entry.id   AF-A0A254NND8-F1
#
_cell.length_a   1.000
_cell.length_b   1.000
_cell.length_c   1.000
_cell.angle_alpha   90.00
_cell.angle_beta   90.00
_cell.angle_gamma   90.00
#
_symmetry.space_group_name_H-M   'P 1'
#
loop_
_entity.id
_entity.type
_entity.pdbx_description
1 polymer ?
#
loop_
_entity_poly.entity_id
_entity_poly.type
_entity_poly.pdbx_seq_one_letter_code
_entity_poly.pdbx_strand_id
1 'polypeptide(L)'
;MKLHTLFGSLLLAAGATASASVTSPLIGKLLWSEEFNGTSLNTSVWTASNGNGCQINLCGYGNQELQFYSPGNLSIADVPFEPGTRALAITARREVNGSNQFTSGKIDSAGKVQVKYGLIEVRMATPKVGVGLWPAAWMLGVSPQTWPRNGEIDIMEMGGRQPAGLPPISPDQFVGSNVITYQPAACVPGNESCAGSTAWQTKNWVTPSRSLANRFVTYRLYWTDTQIRFTLLDNGREYDMYKAPITVNSTALNQPFYLLLNMAVGGNFTPAATPAQVTAPLPATTYVDYVRVYELDGLGEVKLGVGTQPEVGKFGVFTDNTPVDNKQVPGVSADVFIWNQGSMTAGDLPPYEGSGVLAFRYFAPGQWFGGSIQSRQVHDMSGFRNGTIKLKIKAPANLAFRIGIYDTYTNQSSVTFPANTTAYGLVRDGEWGTATIPVAEIAGPKIALQSMLDLFQFFSVDGALPGQQFQIAFDDIVWDSGVPGVGVQKVAAPSLVKVATLTGSATQTGTSTLAFAAPASGWVDVHYSVNGGDAQTVRLRSEGGSASYTAGGLKKGDVVEYRFTAWDAVRQVAVDSAPRTAVMR
;
A
#
# COMPACT_ATOMS: atom_id res chain seq x y z
N MET A 1 34.52 -64.07 -0.84
CA MET A 1 33.65 -63.23 -1.68
C MET A 1 33.08 -62.13 -0.78
N LYS A 2 33.72 -60.96 -0.75
CA LYS A 2 33.37 -59.84 0.16
C LYS A 2 32.28 -59.00 -0.52
N LEU A 3 31.13 -58.89 0.13
CA LEU A 3 29.99 -58.09 -0.32
C LEU A 3 30.24 -56.63 0.10
N HIS A 4 30.41 -55.73 -0.87
CA HIS A 4 30.49 -54.29 -0.62
C HIS A 4 29.10 -53.67 -0.74
N THR A 5 28.57 -53.22 0.40
CA THR A 5 27.34 -52.43 0.49
C THR A 5 27.67 -50.99 0.12
N LEU A 6 27.22 -50.52 -1.06
CA LEU A 6 27.25 -49.10 -1.41
C LEU A 6 26.11 -48.39 -0.66
N PHE A 7 26.46 -47.51 0.29
CA PHE A 7 25.54 -46.49 0.78
C PHE A 7 25.47 -45.37 -0.27
N GLY A 8 24.33 -45.25 -0.96
CA GLY A 8 24.02 -44.10 -1.80
C GLY A 8 23.64 -42.90 -0.94
N SER A 9 24.52 -41.91 -0.86
CA SER A 9 24.24 -40.62 -0.25
C SER A 9 23.26 -39.85 -1.12
N LEU A 10 21.98 -39.79 -0.73
CA LEU A 10 21.00 -38.91 -1.33
C LEU A 10 21.30 -37.48 -0.85
N LEU A 11 22.06 -36.70 -1.63
CA LEU A 11 22.15 -35.26 -1.42
C LEU A 11 20.77 -34.65 -1.73
N LEU A 12 20.00 -34.32 -0.69
CA LEU A 12 18.98 -33.28 -0.83
C LEU A 12 19.70 -31.97 -1.12
N ALA A 13 19.74 -31.57 -2.38
CA ALA A 13 20.02 -30.19 -2.74
C ALA A 13 18.87 -29.34 -2.18
N ALA A 14 19.09 -28.75 -1.01
CA ALA A 14 18.30 -27.62 -0.56
C ALA A 14 18.53 -26.51 -1.59
N GLY A 15 17.61 -26.39 -2.55
CA GLY A 15 17.60 -25.28 -3.49
C GLY A 15 17.49 -24.00 -2.68
N ALA A 16 18.59 -23.25 -2.58
CA ALA A 16 18.54 -21.88 -2.08
C ALA A 16 17.57 -21.15 -3.00
N THR A 17 16.38 -20.80 -2.48
CA THR A 17 15.48 -19.88 -3.15
C THR A 17 16.23 -18.56 -3.27
N ALA A 18 16.68 -18.23 -4.48
CA ALA A 18 17.31 -16.95 -4.74
C ALA A 18 16.36 -15.84 -4.27
N SER A 19 16.88 -14.86 -3.52
CA SER A 19 16.10 -13.68 -3.13
C SER A 19 15.59 -12.97 -4.38
N ALA A 20 14.33 -12.51 -4.34
CA ALA A 20 13.75 -11.73 -5.43
C ALA A 20 14.63 -10.52 -5.77
N SER A 21 14.82 -10.26 -7.06
CA SER A 21 15.67 -9.21 -7.58
C SER A 21 14.80 -8.07 -8.11
N VAL A 22 15.17 -6.82 -7.84
CA VAL A 22 14.52 -5.66 -8.49
C VAL A 22 15.29 -5.18 -9.73
N THR A 23 16.52 -5.65 -9.94
CA THR A 23 17.37 -5.24 -11.07
C THR A 23 17.31 -6.19 -12.26
N SER A 24 17.00 -7.46 -12.03
CA SER A 24 16.85 -8.48 -13.09
C SER A 24 15.78 -9.50 -12.70
N PRO A 25 14.53 -9.07 -12.49
CA PRO A 25 13.43 -9.96 -12.10
C PRO A 25 12.91 -10.80 -13.25
N LEU A 26 12.38 -11.97 -12.92
CA LEU A 26 11.33 -12.62 -13.70
C LEU A 26 9.99 -11.93 -13.42
N ILE A 27 9.45 -11.24 -14.44
CA ILE A 27 8.08 -10.71 -14.37
C ILE A 27 7.10 -11.87 -14.57
N GLY A 28 6.44 -12.27 -13.49
CA GLY A 28 5.41 -13.31 -13.49
C GLY A 28 4.05 -12.78 -13.96
N LYS A 29 2.98 -13.52 -13.68
CA LYS A 29 1.64 -13.26 -14.27
C LYS A 29 1.05 -11.90 -13.85
N LEU A 30 0.12 -11.39 -14.64
CA LEU A 30 -0.77 -10.28 -14.25
C LEU A 30 -1.64 -10.70 -13.05
N LEU A 31 -1.57 -9.94 -11.96
CA LEU A 31 -2.34 -10.15 -10.73
C LEU A 31 -3.63 -9.33 -10.72
N TRP A 32 -3.55 -8.08 -11.19
CA TRP A 32 -4.68 -7.16 -11.24
C TRP A 32 -4.41 -6.03 -12.24
N SER A 33 -5.48 -5.47 -12.79
CA SER A 33 -5.40 -4.34 -13.71
C SER A 33 -6.64 -3.45 -13.64
N GLU A 34 -6.44 -2.15 -13.83
CA GLU A 34 -7.45 -1.20 -14.27
C GLU A 34 -7.03 -0.63 -15.63
N GLU A 35 -7.90 -0.75 -16.62
CA GLU A 35 -7.59 -0.43 -18.02
C GLU A 35 -8.40 0.76 -18.53
N PHE A 36 -9.31 1.31 -17.72
CA PHE A 36 -10.08 2.51 -18.04
C PHE A 36 -10.79 2.47 -19.41
N ASN A 37 -11.23 1.30 -19.85
CA ASN A 37 -11.93 1.11 -21.14
C ASN A 37 -13.46 1.17 -21.01
N GLY A 38 -13.98 1.19 -19.78
CA GLY A 38 -15.42 1.30 -19.51
C GLY A 38 -16.03 2.62 -19.97
N THR A 39 -17.33 2.79 -19.84
CA THR A 39 -18.01 4.06 -20.19
C THR A 39 -17.91 5.13 -19.09
N SER A 40 -17.52 4.74 -17.88
CA SER A 40 -17.41 5.60 -16.70
C SER A 40 -16.37 5.04 -15.74
N LEU A 41 -15.96 5.86 -14.76
CA LEU A 41 -15.06 5.43 -13.69
C LEU A 41 -15.65 4.23 -12.94
N ASN A 42 -14.86 3.18 -12.75
CA ASN A 42 -15.30 1.99 -12.00
C ASN A 42 -15.32 2.30 -10.49
N THR A 43 -16.49 2.59 -9.94
CA THR A 43 -16.65 2.97 -8.53
C THR A 43 -16.47 1.81 -7.55
N SER A 44 -16.44 0.56 -8.03
CA SER A 44 -16.07 -0.59 -7.18
C SER A 44 -14.56 -0.64 -6.90
N VAL A 45 -13.75 0.06 -7.70
CA VAL A 45 -12.29 0.18 -7.54
C VAL A 45 -11.90 1.56 -7.01
N TRP A 46 -12.51 2.62 -7.55
CA TRP A 46 -12.07 3.99 -7.31
C TRP A 46 -13.08 4.82 -6.53
N THR A 47 -12.57 5.65 -5.64
CA THR A 47 -13.30 6.71 -4.93
C THR A 47 -12.80 8.05 -5.44
N ALA A 48 -13.70 8.92 -5.90
CA ALA A 48 -13.34 10.27 -6.30
C ALA A 48 -13.34 11.21 -5.09
N SER A 49 -12.26 11.99 -4.93
CA SER A 49 -12.19 13.04 -3.92
C SER A 49 -13.10 14.22 -4.28
N ASN A 50 -13.72 14.81 -3.27
CA ASN A 50 -14.54 16.01 -3.40
C ASN A 50 -14.18 16.99 -2.26
N GLY A 51 -13.43 18.05 -2.59
CA GLY A 51 -12.94 19.02 -1.60
C GLY A 51 -11.49 19.43 -1.80
N ASN A 52 -11.06 20.38 -0.97
CA ASN A 52 -9.70 20.92 -0.92
C ASN A 52 -8.90 20.41 0.30
N GLY A 53 -9.39 19.37 0.97
CA GLY A 53 -8.76 18.73 2.12
C GLY A 53 -9.21 19.28 3.48
N CYS A 54 -9.87 20.44 3.53
CA CYS A 54 -10.37 20.99 4.79
C CYS A 54 -11.42 20.09 5.47
N GLN A 55 -12.18 19.33 4.70
CA GLN A 55 -13.19 18.39 5.20
C GLN A 55 -12.61 17.22 5.99
N ILE A 56 -11.29 16.98 5.90
CA ILE A 56 -10.53 16.00 6.68
C ILE A 56 -9.47 16.68 7.55
N ASN A 57 -9.65 17.96 7.87
CA ASN A 57 -8.71 18.79 8.65
C ASN A 57 -7.29 18.86 8.05
N LEU A 58 -7.19 18.75 6.72
CA LEU A 58 -5.94 18.79 5.96
C LEU A 58 -6.09 19.78 4.79
N CYS A 59 -6.44 21.03 5.08
CA CYS A 59 -6.63 22.07 4.07
C CYS A 59 -5.42 22.18 3.12
N GLY A 60 -5.68 22.32 1.81
CA GLY A 60 -4.65 22.28 0.78
C GLY A 60 -3.91 20.94 0.70
N TYR A 61 -4.55 19.86 1.18
CA TYR A 61 -4.02 18.50 1.31
C TYR A 61 -2.64 18.41 1.97
N GLY A 62 -2.33 19.35 2.89
CA GLY A 62 -1.05 19.40 3.59
C GLY A 62 0.09 20.04 2.79
N ASN A 63 -0.15 20.32 1.51
CA ASN A 63 0.85 20.82 0.57
C ASN A 63 0.54 22.23 0.05
N GLN A 64 -0.42 22.94 0.66
CA GLN A 64 -0.89 24.26 0.19
C GLN A 64 -1.42 24.22 -1.25
N GLU A 65 -2.02 23.10 -1.65
CA GLU A 65 -2.63 22.91 -2.96
C GLU A 65 -3.78 23.93 -3.20
N LEU A 66 -3.90 24.43 -4.43
CA LEU A 66 -4.79 25.56 -4.77
C LEU A 66 -6.13 25.12 -5.37
N GLN A 67 -6.25 23.87 -5.80
CA GLN A 67 -7.47 23.34 -6.43
C GLN A 67 -8.50 22.82 -5.42
N PHE A 68 -9.75 22.82 -5.85
CA PHE A 68 -10.80 21.98 -5.29
C PHE A 68 -10.88 20.70 -6.12
N TYR A 69 -10.65 19.52 -5.53
CA TYR A 69 -10.89 18.26 -6.25
C TYR A 69 -12.39 18.01 -6.38
N SER A 70 -12.85 17.59 -7.56
CA SER A 70 -14.27 17.31 -7.84
C SER A 70 -14.42 16.10 -8.77
N PRO A 71 -15.44 15.25 -8.57
CA PRO A 71 -15.78 14.19 -9.52
C PRO A 71 -16.08 14.69 -10.94
N GLY A 72 -16.53 15.95 -11.09
CA GLY A 72 -16.81 16.57 -12.40
C GLY A 72 -15.56 16.82 -13.25
N ASN A 73 -14.37 16.64 -12.68
CA ASN A 73 -13.09 16.76 -13.37
C ASN A 73 -12.51 15.40 -13.81
N LEU A 74 -13.29 14.32 -13.66
CA LEU A 74 -12.92 12.95 -14.01
C LEU A 74 -13.83 12.42 -15.11
N SER A 75 -13.27 11.74 -16.11
CA SER A 75 -14.05 11.03 -17.13
C SER A 75 -13.26 9.87 -17.73
N ILE A 76 -13.95 8.94 -18.39
CA ILE A 76 -13.29 7.97 -19.28
C ILE A 76 -13.47 8.44 -20.72
N ALA A 77 -12.38 8.86 -21.36
CA ALA A 77 -12.43 9.57 -22.63
C ALA A 77 -11.46 8.98 -23.66
N ASP A 78 -11.75 9.22 -24.95
CA ASP A 78 -10.82 8.95 -26.04
C ASP A 78 -9.58 9.84 -25.92
N VAL A 79 -8.41 9.26 -26.17
CA VAL A 79 -7.14 9.97 -26.07
C VAL A 79 -6.84 10.71 -27.38
N PRO A 80 -6.70 12.05 -27.38
CA PRO A 80 -6.64 12.84 -28.62
C PRO A 80 -5.38 12.62 -29.46
N PHE A 81 -4.32 12.07 -28.86
CA PHE A 81 -3.04 11.81 -29.52
C PHE A 81 -2.76 10.31 -29.73
N GLU A 82 -3.68 9.43 -29.34
CA GLU A 82 -3.56 7.98 -29.53
C GLU A 82 -4.92 7.39 -29.95
N PRO A 83 -5.27 7.42 -31.25
CA PRO A 83 -6.55 6.93 -31.74
C PRO A 83 -6.82 5.47 -31.36
N GLY A 84 -8.03 5.19 -30.90
CA GLY A 84 -8.43 3.85 -30.44
C GLY A 84 -8.09 3.55 -28.98
N THR A 85 -7.40 4.46 -28.28
CA THR A 85 -7.15 4.36 -26.84
C THR A 85 -8.19 5.17 -26.06
N ARG A 86 -8.76 4.56 -25.02
CA ARG A 86 -9.56 5.23 -23.99
C ARG A 86 -8.82 5.21 -22.68
N ALA A 87 -8.97 6.26 -21.87
CA ALA A 87 -8.20 6.43 -20.65
C ALA A 87 -9.02 7.19 -19.61
N LEU A 88 -8.61 7.09 -18.35
CA LEU A 88 -9.03 8.04 -17.33
C LEU A 88 -8.45 9.42 -17.66
N ALA A 89 -9.32 10.37 -17.92
CA ALA A 89 -9.01 11.77 -18.08
C ALA A 89 -9.23 12.50 -16.74
N ILE A 90 -8.15 13.06 -16.19
CA ILE A 90 -8.17 13.95 -15.02
C ILE A 90 -7.92 15.35 -15.55
N THR A 91 -8.91 16.24 -15.48
CA THR A 91 -8.83 17.58 -16.09
C THR A 91 -8.75 18.68 -15.03
N ALA A 92 -7.66 19.44 -15.02
CA ALA A 92 -7.55 20.66 -14.24
C ALA A 92 -8.14 21.83 -15.02
N ARG A 93 -8.87 22.72 -14.34
CA ARG A 93 -9.50 23.91 -14.93
C ARG A 93 -9.22 25.13 -14.06
N ARG A 94 -9.12 26.30 -14.69
CA ARG A 94 -9.22 27.59 -13.98
C ARG A 94 -10.70 27.91 -13.82
N GLU A 95 -11.25 27.45 -12.71
CA GLU A 95 -12.68 27.48 -12.41
C GLU A 95 -12.84 27.76 -10.92
N VAL A 96 -13.67 28.74 -10.58
CA VAL A 96 -13.90 29.14 -9.18
C VAL A 96 -14.89 28.16 -8.54
N ASN A 97 -14.49 27.54 -7.44
CA ASN A 97 -15.36 26.74 -6.59
C ASN A 97 -15.08 27.07 -5.11
N GLY A 98 -16.03 27.73 -4.46
CA GLY A 98 -15.82 28.31 -3.14
C GLY A 98 -14.68 29.34 -3.15
N SER A 99 -13.67 29.14 -2.30
CA SER A 99 -12.48 29.99 -2.23
C SER A 99 -11.34 29.55 -3.17
N ASN A 100 -11.46 28.40 -3.84
CA ASN A 100 -10.45 27.88 -4.74
C ASN A 100 -10.62 28.47 -6.15
N GLN A 101 -9.51 28.80 -6.82
CA GLN A 101 -9.51 29.35 -8.19
C GLN A 101 -9.35 28.28 -9.28
N PHE A 102 -9.20 27.03 -8.88
CA PHE A 102 -9.00 25.90 -9.76
C PHE A 102 -9.85 24.70 -9.31
N THR A 103 -10.27 23.89 -10.27
CA THR A 103 -10.84 22.57 -10.04
C THR A 103 -9.94 21.51 -10.68
N SER A 104 -9.91 20.30 -10.12
CA SER A 104 -9.19 19.15 -10.71
C SER A 104 -9.77 17.83 -10.21
N GLY A 105 -9.17 16.70 -10.61
CA GLY A 105 -9.58 15.37 -10.15
C GLY A 105 -8.50 14.67 -9.31
N LYS A 106 -8.98 13.86 -8.36
CA LYS A 106 -8.19 12.91 -7.56
C LYS A 106 -9.05 11.68 -7.32
N ILE A 107 -8.46 10.50 -7.51
CA ILE A 107 -9.08 9.22 -7.16
C ILE A 107 -8.14 8.39 -6.30
N ASP A 108 -8.71 7.55 -5.45
CA ASP A 108 -7.99 6.55 -4.66
C ASP A 108 -8.72 5.20 -4.66
N SER A 109 -8.02 4.15 -4.28
CA SER A 109 -8.55 2.79 -4.15
C SER A 109 -8.62 2.32 -2.68
N ALA A 110 -8.64 3.25 -1.71
CA ALA A 110 -8.66 2.92 -0.30
C ALA A 110 -9.87 2.02 0.03
N GLY A 111 -9.61 0.93 0.75
CA GLY A 111 -10.63 -0.07 1.10
C GLY A 111 -11.19 -0.88 -0.08
N LYS A 112 -10.64 -0.73 -1.30
CA LYS A 112 -11.12 -1.38 -2.52
C LYS A 112 -10.06 -2.21 -3.23
N VAL A 113 -8.89 -1.65 -3.52
CA VAL A 113 -7.76 -2.39 -4.11
C VAL A 113 -6.52 -2.06 -3.33
N GLN A 114 -5.83 -3.10 -2.86
CA GLN A 114 -4.62 -2.98 -2.06
C GLN A 114 -3.56 -3.90 -2.67
N VAL A 115 -2.35 -3.37 -2.83
CA VAL A 115 -1.23 -4.05 -3.47
C VAL A 115 -0.10 -4.18 -2.45
N LYS A 116 0.52 -5.35 -2.39
CA LYS A 116 1.74 -5.57 -1.63
C LYS A 116 2.76 -6.27 -2.52
N TYR A 117 3.92 -5.64 -2.69
CA TYR A 117 5.01 -6.12 -3.55
C TYR A 117 4.60 -6.30 -5.02
N GLY A 118 5.52 -6.82 -5.83
CA GLY A 118 5.32 -7.08 -7.25
C GLY A 118 5.89 -5.98 -8.14
N LEU A 119 5.53 -6.04 -9.42
CA LEU A 119 5.74 -4.95 -10.37
C LEU A 119 4.44 -4.19 -10.55
N ILE A 120 4.43 -2.90 -10.23
CA ILE A 120 3.33 -2.00 -10.52
C ILE A 120 3.71 -1.14 -11.72
N GLU A 121 2.91 -1.18 -12.78
CA GLU A 121 3.06 -0.32 -13.96
C GLU A 121 1.90 0.69 -14.02
N VAL A 122 2.23 1.96 -14.24
CA VAL A 122 1.26 3.02 -14.55
C VAL A 122 1.61 3.63 -15.90
N ARG A 123 0.77 3.44 -16.90
CA ARG A 123 0.93 4.10 -18.22
C ARG A 123 0.10 5.36 -18.25
N MET A 124 0.77 6.51 -18.24
CA MET A 124 0.10 7.81 -18.18
C MET A 124 0.78 8.86 -19.06
N ALA A 125 -0.01 9.85 -19.47
CA ALA A 125 0.40 11.00 -20.23
C ALA A 125 0.10 12.26 -19.43
N THR A 126 1.12 13.07 -19.18
CA THR A 126 0.96 14.37 -18.52
C THR A 126 0.64 15.44 -19.56
N PRO A 127 -0.10 16.51 -19.20
CA PRO A 127 -0.18 17.69 -20.05
C PRO A 127 1.16 18.44 -20.06
N LYS A 128 1.26 19.54 -20.82
CA LYS A 128 2.33 20.52 -20.56
C LYS A 128 2.13 21.07 -19.15
N VAL A 129 3.00 20.71 -18.22
CA VAL A 129 2.78 20.98 -16.79
C VAL A 129 2.99 22.45 -16.44
N GLY A 130 3.82 23.15 -17.24
CA GLY A 130 4.09 24.57 -17.06
C GLY A 130 4.50 24.92 -15.63
N VAL A 131 4.16 26.13 -15.18
CA VAL A 131 4.25 26.47 -13.76
C VAL A 131 2.90 26.22 -13.11
N GLY A 132 2.85 25.22 -12.23
CA GLY A 132 1.75 25.00 -11.30
C GLY A 132 0.94 23.73 -11.49
N LEU A 133 1.08 22.93 -12.55
CA LEU A 133 0.44 21.61 -12.57
C LEU A 133 1.33 20.56 -11.92
N TRP A 134 0.71 19.67 -11.15
CA TRP A 134 1.39 18.58 -10.45
C TRP A 134 0.61 17.27 -10.62
N PRO A 135 0.76 16.58 -11.76
CA PRO A 135 0.25 15.22 -11.92
C PRO A 135 1.07 14.23 -11.09
N ALA A 136 0.38 13.28 -10.45
CA ALA A 136 1.00 12.25 -9.63
C ALA A 136 0.30 10.89 -9.76
N ALA A 137 1.10 9.83 -9.71
CA ALA A 137 0.69 8.45 -9.49
C ALA A 137 1.47 7.89 -8.31
N TRP A 138 0.75 7.53 -7.25
CA TRP A 138 1.35 7.27 -5.94
C TRP A 138 0.50 6.32 -5.13
N MET A 139 1.01 5.92 -3.97
CA MET A 139 0.42 4.92 -3.10
C MET A 139 0.55 5.32 -1.65
N LEU A 140 -0.44 5.00 -0.83
CA LEU A 140 -0.40 5.14 0.63
C LEU A 140 -0.65 3.79 1.29
N GLY A 141 0.03 3.52 2.40
CA GLY A 141 -0.17 2.29 3.13
C GLY A 141 -1.57 2.21 3.74
N VAL A 142 -2.10 1.00 3.81
CA VAL A 142 -3.43 0.73 4.38
C VAL A 142 -3.43 0.75 5.91
N SER A 143 -2.25 0.89 6.52
CA SER A 143 -2.11 1.04 7.95
C SER A 143 -2.93 2.24 8.43
N PRO A 144 -3.75 2.08 9.48
CA PRO A 144 -4.56 3.14 10.06
C PRO A 144 -3.72 4.17 10.85
N GLN A 145 -2.41 3.94 10.97
CA GLN A 145 -1.53 4.90 11.62
C GLN A 145 -1.43 6.19 10.81
N THR A 146 -1.32 7.32 11.50
CA THR A 146 -1.16 8.62 10.84
C THR A 146 0.12 8.65 10.01
N TRP A 147 0.02 9.27 8.83
CA TRP A 147 1.18 9.61 8.02
C TRP A 147 2.25 10.34 8.85
N PRO A 148 3.55 10.02 8.67
CA PRO A 148 4.15 9.15 7.66
C PRO A 148 4.31 7.68 8.11
N ARG A 149 3.67 7.25 9.20
CA ARG A 149 3.83 5.88 9.74
C ARG A 149 3.16 4.82 8.88
N ASN A 150 2.09 5.17 8.17
CA ASN A 150 1.48 4.28 7.18
C ASN A 150 2.29 4.16 5.90
N GLY A 151 3.23 5.07 5.64
CA GLY A 151 4.11 5.04 4.48
C GLY A 151 3.46 5.57 3.20
N GLU A 152 4.31 6.13 2.34
CA GLU A 152 3.96 6.72 1.04
C GLU A 152 4.99 6.28 0.00
N ILE A 153 4.50 5.89 -1.19
CA ILE A 153 5.33 5.52 -2.33
C ILE A 153 4.83 6.31 -3.55
N ASP A 154 5.63 7.28 -3.98
CA ASP A 154 5.35 8.11 -5.14
C ASP A 154 6.02 7.49 -6.36
N ILE A 155 5.25 6.78 -7.19
CA ILE A 155 5.76 6.10 -8.41
C ILE A 155 6.19 7.15 -9.43
N MET A 156 5.43 8.24 -9.52
CA MET A 156 5.67 9.34 -10.44
C MET A 156 5.09 10.64 -9.91
N GLU A 157 5.91 11.69 -9.91
CA GLU A 157 5.49 13.08 -9.73
C GLU A 157 6.18 14.00 -10.74
N MET A 158 5.45 14.96 -11.30
CA MET A 158 5.99 15.94 -12.26
C MET A 158 5.47 17.34 -11.96
N GLY A 159 6.20 18.39 -12.40
CA GLY A 159 5.86 19.79 -12.16
C GLY A 159 6.58 20.44 -10.96
N GLY A 160 7.44 19.67 -10.29
CA GLY A 160 8.28 20.12 -9.20
C GLY A 160 9.45 20.98 -9.66
N ARG A 161 10.17 21.55 -8.70
CA ARG A 161 11.40 22.31 -8.96
C ARG A 161 12.54 21.36 -9.35
N GLN A 162 13.30 21.73 -10.37
CA GLN A 162 14.54 21.02 -10.68
C GLN A 162 15.54 21.15 -9.50
N PRO A 163 16.32 20.10 -9.19
CA PRO A 163 17.42 20.18 -8.24
C PRO A 163 18.42 21.29 -8.56
N ALA A 164 18.97 21.90 -7.51
CA ALA A 164 20.00 22.94 -7.66
C ALA A 164 21.24 22.38 -8.39
N GLY A 165 21.86 23.21 -9.25
CA GLY A 165 23.07 22.85 -9.99
C GLY A 165 22.86 22.12 -11.32
N LEU A 166 21.62 21.76 -11.67
CA LEU A 166 21.30 21.30 -13.03
C LEU A 166 21.14 22.49 -13.99
N PRO A 167 21.52 22.34 -15.29
CA PRO A 167 21.15 23.33 -16.30
C PRO A 167 19.62 23.47 -16.38
N PRO A 168 19.08 24.63 -16.82
CA PRO A 168 17.64 24.79 -16.99
C PRO A 168 17.06 23.70 -17.89
N ILE A 169 16.13 22.92 -17.36
CA ILE A 169 15.37 21.91 -18.08
C ILE A 169 13.89 22.30 -18.11
N SER A 170 13.19 21.92 -19.17
CA SER A 170 11.74 22.09 -19.20
C SER A 170 11.11 21.27 -18.06
N PRO A 171 10.11 21.79 -17.34
CA PRO A 171 9.31 21.00 -16.40
C PRO A 171 8.70 19.76 -17.04
N ASP A 172 8.44 19.78 -18.35
CA ASP A 172 7.93 18.62 -19.12
C ASP A 172 9.00 17.55 -19.39
N GLN A 173 10.25 17.78 -18.98
CA GLN A 173 11.38 16.87 -19.12
C GLN A 173 11.96 16.44 -17.76
N PHE A 174 11.24 16.70 -16.68
CA PHE A 174 11.67 16.35 -15.32
C PHE A 174 10.57 15.56 -14.62
N VAL A 175 10.91 14.36 -14.15
CA VAL A 175 9.98 13.52 -13.39
C VAL A 175 10.71 12.87 -12.23
N GLY A 176 10.06 12.85 -11.07
CA GLY A 176 10.57 12.27 -9.83
C GLY A 176 9.74 11.09 -9.36
N SER A 177 10.30 10.37 -8.39
CA SER A 177 9.63 9.38 -7.54
C SER A 177 10.09 9.60 -6.10
N ASN A 178 9.39 9.04 -5.12
CA ASN A 178 9.80 9.19 -3.73
C ASN A 178 9.27 8.05 -2.86
N VAL A 179 9.90 7.86 -1.72
CA VAL A 179 9.41 7.02 -0.63
C VAL A 179 9.47 7.85 0.63
N ILE A 180 8.34 7.96 1.33
CA ILE A 180 8.22 8.68 2.59
C ILE A 180 7.75 7.72 3.67
N THR A 181 8.52 7.62 4.75
CA THR A 181 8.17 6.80 5.91
C THR A 181 8.54 7.52 7.19
N TYR A 182 7.94 7.10 8.31
CA TYR A 182 8.40 7.55 9.61
C TYR A 182 9.85 7.11 9.86
N GLN A 183 10.70 8.06 10.19
CA GLN A 183 12.10 7.82 10.54
C GLN A 183 12.44 8.56 11.85
N PRO A 184 12.86 7.87 12.92
CA PRO A 184 13.24 8.53 14.17
C PRO A 184 14.28 9.64 13.98
N ALA A 185 15.24 9.42 13.07
CA ALA A 185 16.27 10.41 12.74
C ALA A 185 15.73 11.67 12.02
N ALA A 186 14.52 11.62 11.48
CA ALA A 186 13.85 12.76 10.84
C ALA A 186 13.02 13.59 11.83
N CYS A 187 12.87 13.14 13.08
CA CYS A 187 12.19 13.89 14.15
C CYS A 187 13.06 15.07 14.62
N VAL A 188 12.99 16.20 13.91
CA VAL A 188 13.76 17.42 14.22
C VAL A 188 12.82 18.64 14.23
N PRO A 189 13.19 19.77 14.87
CA PRO A 189 12.39 20.99 14.81
C PRO A 189 12.13 21.42 13.36
N GLY A 190 10.86 21.65 13.01
CA GLY A 190 10.41 21.93 11.64
C GLY A 190 10.06 20.69 10.81
N ASN A 191 10.24 19.48 11.35
CA ASN A 191 9.73 18.22 10.81
C ASN A 191 9.13 17.35 11.93
N GLU A 192 8.11 17.88 12.61
CA GLU A 192 7.43 17.24 13.74
C GLU A 192 6.73 15.93 13.33
N SER A 193 6.42 15.78 12.03
CA SER A 193 5.88 14.55 11.47
C SER A 193 6.88 13.38 11.48
N CYS A 194 8.18 13.68 11.60
CA CYS A 194 9.27 12.73 11.42
C CYS A 194 9.27 12.03 10.05
N ALA A 195 8.79 12.72 9.01
CA ALA A 195 8.78 12.21 7.64
C ALA A 195 10.21 12.14 7.10
N GLY A 196 10.72 10.92 6.94
CA GLY A 196 11.94 10.64 6.22
C GLY A 196 11.62 10.44 4.74
N SER A 197 12.06 11.37 3.90
CA SER A 197 11.86 11.33 2.45
C SER A 197 13.18 11.02 1.74
N THR A 198 13.15 10.02 0.86
CA THR A 198 14.34 9.61 0.08
C THR A 198 14.80 10.67 -0.91
N ALA A 199 13.93 11.57 -1.34
CA ALA A 199 14.25 12.69 -2.23
C ALA A 199 15.31 13.65 -1.65
N TRP A 200 15.44 13.71 -0.32
CA TRP A 200 16.45 14.52 0.35
C TRP A 200 17.78 13.79 0.57
N GLN A 201 17.84 12.50 0.28
CA GLN A 201 18.97 11.64 0.59
C GLN A 201 19.77 11.27 -0.66
N THR A 202 19.10 11.12 -1.81
CA THR A 202 19.73 10.67 -3.05
C THR A 202 18.95 11.17 -4.26
N LYS A 203 19.55 11.00 -5.45
CA LYS A 203 18.88 11.26 -6.73
C LYS A 203 17.62 10.39 -6.82
N ASN A 204 16.49 10.99 -7.15
CA ASN A 204 15.18 10.33 -7.27
C ASN A 204 14.40 10.75 -8.54
N TRP A 205 15.10 11.08 -9.63
CA TRP A 205 14.49 11.66 -10.84
C TRP A 205 15.11 11.17 -12.15
N VAL A 206 14.41 11.40 -13.27
CA VAL A 206 14.93 11.25 -14.63
C VAL A 206 14.72 12.53 -15.42
N THR A 207 15.67 12.85 -16.30
CA THR A 207 15.59 14.00 -17.22
C THR A 207 15.72 13.55 -18.68
N PRO A 208 14.63 13.09 -19.32
CA PRO A 208 14.67 12.65 -20.71
C PRO A 208 14.96 13.79 -21.67
N SER A 209 15.66 13.50 -22.77
CA SER A 209 15.98 14.50 -23.81
C SER A 209 14.75 14.96 -24.60
N ARG A 210 13.65 14.20 -24.55
CA ARG A 210 12.36 14.55 -25.16
C ARG A 210 11.35 14.86 -24.06
N SER A 211 10.49 15.86 -24.29
CA SER A 211 9.34 16.14 -23.45
C SER A 211 8.48 14.87 -23.22
N LEU A 212 8.01 14.69 -21.99
CA LEU A 212 7.07 13.64 -21.60
C LEU A 212 5.61 14.09 -21.76
N ALA A 213 5.36 15.37 -22.01
CA ALA A 213 4.01 15.91 -22.15
C ALA A 213 3.29 15.41 -23.41
N ASN A 214 1.96 15.25 -23.31
CA ASN A 214 1.02 14.89 -24.37
C ASN A 214 1.36 13.61 -25.13
N ARG A 215 1.93 12.63 -24.42
CA ARG A 215 2.16 11.27 -24.91
C ARG A 215 2.24 10.32 -23.73
N PHE A 216 1.94 9.04 -23.97
CA PHE A 216 2.06 8.04 -22.92
C PHE A 216 3.52 7.67 -22.64
N VAL A 217 3.79 7.48 -21.36
CA VAL A 217 5.03 6.96 -20.78
C VAL A 217 4.64 5.95 -19.71
N THR A 218 5.43 4.90 -19.53
CA THR A 218 5.16 3.89 -18.49
C THR A 218 6.10 4.12 -17.31
N TYR A 219 5.52 4.26 -16.13
CA TYR A 219 6.24 4.39 -14.86
C TYR A 219 6.12 3.07 -14.11
N ARG A 220 7.25 2.56 -13.59
CA ARG A 220 7.29 1.26 -12.94
C ARG A 220 7.83 1.36 -11.53
N LEU A 221 7.20 0.60 -10.65
CA LEU A 221 7.65 0.31 -9.29
C LEU A 221 7.90 -1.19 -9.19
N TYR A 222 9.17 -1.57 -9.00
CA TYR A 222 9.56 -2.91 -8.61
C TYR A 222 9.69 -2.92 -7.09
N TRP A 223 8.89 -3.74 -6.42
CA TRP A 223 8.81 -3.73 -4.96
C TRP A 223 8.84 -5.16 -4.42
N THR A 224 9.83 -5.40 -3.55
CA THR A 224 10.00 -6.63 -2.78
C THR A 224 9.95 -6.31 -1.29
N ASP A 225 10.06 -7.32 -0.44
CA ASP A 225 10.19 -7.16 1.01
C ASP A 225 11.51 -6.50 1.44
N THR A 226 12.53 -6.49 0.58
CA THR A 226 13.89 -6.01 0.90
C THR A 226 14.33 -4.80 0.08
N GLN A 227 13.80 -4.60 -1.13
CA GLN A 227 14.22 -3.55 -2.05
C GLN A 227 13.07 -2.94 -2.87
N ILE A 228 13.24 -1.67 -3.23
CA ILE A 228 12.38 -0.90 -4.12
C ILE A 228 13.22 -0.31 -5.27
N ARG A 229 12.72 -0.35 -6.51
CA ARG A 229 13.31 0.32 -7.68
C ARG A 229 12.23 1.04 -8.47
N PHE A 230 12.50 2.29 -8.83
CA PHE A 230 11.64 3.11 -9.67
C PHE A 230 12.27 3.34 -11.03
N THR A 231 11.49 3.16 -12.09
CA THR A 231 11.95 3.41 -13.44
C THR A 231 10.91 4.13 -14.29
N LEU A 232 11.41 4.79 -15.32
CA LEU A 232 10.64 5.31 -16.44
C LEU A 232 10.98 4.49 -17.69
N LEU A 233 9.97 3.91 -18.32
CA LEU A 233 10.09 3.23 -19.61
C LEU A 233 9.58 4.16 -20.72
N ASP A 234 10.50 4.55 -21.61
CA ASP A 234 10.23 5.45 -22.74
C ASP A 234 10.83 4.90 -24.02
N ASN A 235 9.99 4.62 -25.02
CA ASN A 235 10.36 4.05 -26.33
C ASN A 235 11.24 2.80 -26.25
N GLY A 236 10.90 1.85 -25.36
CA GLY A 236 11.65 0.59 -25.21
C GLY A 236 12.98 0.73 -24.48
N ARG A 237 13.24 1.90 -23.88
CA ARG A 237 14.38 2.10 -22.99
C ARG A 237 13.90 2.44 -21.59
N GLU A 238 14.42 1.70 -20.63
CA GLU A 238 14.14 1.89 -19.21
C GLU A 238 15.22 2.76 -18.56
N TYR A 239 14.81 3.67 -17.68
CA TYR A 239 15.66 4.64 -17.01
C TYR A 239 15.41 4.59 -15.51
N ASP A 240 16.47 4.33 -14.74
CA ASP A 240 16.40 4.36 -13.28
C ASP A 240 16.28 5.80 -12.75
N MET A 241 15.28 6.03 -11.89
CA MET A 241 15.14 7.30 -11.19
C MET A 241 16.20 7.46 -10.10
N TYR A 242 16.56 6.36 -9.45
CA TYR A 242 17.61 6.30 -8.42
C TYR A 242 18.95 5.81 -8.98
N LYS A 243 20.05 6.07 -8.26
CA LYS A 243 21.39 5.55 -8.62
C LYS A 243 21.53 4.05 -8.37
N ALA A 244 20.77 3.53 -7.41
CA ALA A 244 20.70 2.14 -7.02
C ALA A 244 19.31 1.88 -6.40
N PRO A 245 18.85 0.62 -6.33
CA PRO A 245 17.64 0.28 -5.58
C PRO A 245 17.68 0.77 -4.13
N ILE A 246 16.51 1.13 -3.61
CA ILE A 246 16.31 1.57 -2.24
C ILE A 246 16.13 0.34 -1.36
N THR A 247 16.85 0.26 -0.24
CA THR A 247 16.64 -0.77 0.78
C THR A 247 15.35 -0.48 1.56
N VAL A 248 14.50 -1.50 1.71
CA VAL A 248 13.34 -1.43 2.61
C VAL A 248 13.84 -1.41 4.05
N ASN A 249 13.64 -0.28 4.73
CA ASN A 249 14.09 -0.04 6.11
C ASN A 249 12.96 0.39 7.05
N SER A 250 11.71 0.25 6.61
CA SER A 250 10.52 0.61 7.39
C SER A 250 9.47 -0.48 7.28
N THR A 251 8.90 -0.86 8.42
CA THR A 251 7.84 -1.87 8.51
C THR A 251 6.58 -1.47 7.75
N ALA A 252 6.39 -0.17 7.49
CA ALA A 252 5.30 0.35 6.66
C ALA A 252 5.37 -0.22 5.24
N LEU A 253 6.58 -0.30 4.65
CA LEU A 253 6.83 -0.81 3.29
C LEU A 253 6.74 -2.35 3.19
N ASN A 254 6.41 -3.03 4.29
CA ASN A 254 6.07 -4.46 4.30
C ASN A 254 4.56 -4.69 4.43
N GLN A 255 3.75 -3.63 4.40
CA GLN A 255 2.29 -3.68 4.44
C GLN A 255 1.69 -3.43 3.04
N PRO A 256 0.41 -3.78 2.81
CA PRO A 256 -0.29 -3.39 1.58
C PRO A 256 -0.49 -1.87 1.46
N PHE A 257 -0.55 -1.39 0.23
CA PHE A 257 -0.78 0.01 -0.13
C PHE A 257 -1.96 0.12 -1.08
N TYR A 258 -2.74 1.20 -1.00
CA TYR A 258 -3.74 1.54 -2.00
C TYR A 258 -3.21 2.60 -2.96
N LEU A 259 -3.72 2.60 -4.19
CA LEU A 259 -3.32 3.48 -5.28
C LEU A 259 -4.05 4.83 -5.21
N LEU A 260 -3.36 5.90 -5.60
CA LEU A 260 -3.88 7.25 -5.79
C LEU A 260 -3.42 7.82 -7.14
N LEU A 261 -4.32 8.51 -7.83
CA LEU A 261 -4.07 9.21 -9.09
C LEU A 261 -4.68 10.60 -9.03
N ASN A 262 -3.91 11.65 -9.29
CA ASN A 262 -4.42 13.03 -9.29
C ASN A 262 -3.64 13.97 -10.20
N MET A 263 -4.20 15.17 -10.37
CA MET A 263 -3.46 16.34 -10.85
C MET A 263 -3.73 17.52 -9.92
N ALA A 264 -2.78 17.82 -9.03
CA ALA A 264 -2.81 19.01 -8.20
C ALA A 264 -2.51 20.28 -9.02
N VAL A 265 -2.87 21.43 -8.45
CA VAL A 265 -2.54 22.77 -8.97
C VAL A 265 -1.91 23.60 -7.87
N GLY A 266 -0.69 24.08 -8.09
CA GLY A 266 0.09 24.86 -7.14
C GLY A 266 0.63 24.03 -5.99
N GLY A 267 0.86 24.69 -4.86
CA GLY A 267 1.37 24.07 -3.63
C GLY A 267 2.89 24.03 -3.55
N ASN A 268 3.39 23.57 -2.41
CA ASN A 268 4.80 23.62 -1.99
C ASN A 268 5.74 22.86 -2.92
N PHE A 269 5.24 21.83 -3.60
CA PHE A 269 6.01 21.05 -4.58
C PHE A 269 6.31 21.85 -5.85
N THR A 270 5.34 22.64 -6.31
CA THR A 270 5.45 23.40 -7.56
C THR A 270 6.12 24.76 -7.34
N PRO A 271 6.53 25.46 -8.42
CA PRO A 271 6.97 26.85 -8.30
C PRO A 271 5.85 27.86 -8.02
N ALA A 272 4.58 27.45 -7.89
CA ALA A 272 3.42 28.32 -7.68
C ALA A 272 2.74 28.10 -6.32
N ALA A 273 2.94 29.02 -5.40
CA ALA A 273 2.27 29.04 -4.09
C ALA A 273 0.94 29.81 -4.09
N THR A 274 0.68 30.62 -5.13
CA THR A 274 -0.54 31.44 -5.25
C THR A 274 -1.18 31.29 -6.62
N PRO A 275 -2.49 31.54 -6.77
CA PRO A 275 -3.18 31.39 -8.05
C PRO A 275 -2.65 32.27 -9.19
N ALA A 276 -2.10 33.44 -8.86
CA ALA A 276 -1.51 34.37 -9.83
C ALA A 276 -0.19 33.83 -10.42
N GLN A 277 0.49 32.92 -9.72
CA GLN A 277 1.75 32.33 -10.18
C GLN A 277 1.54 31.13 -11.12
N VAL A 278 0.31 30.59 -11.21
CA VAL A 278 0.00 29.46 -12.10
C VAL A 278 -0.10 29.96 -13.55
N THR A 279 0.90 29.59 -14.36
CA THR A 279 0.98 29.94 -15.80
C THR A 279 0.79 28.74 -16.72
N ALA A 280 0.61 27.54 -16.17
CA ALA A 280 0.31 26.35 -16.94
C ALA A 280 -0.93 26.54 -17.83
N PRO A 281 -0.91 26.01 -19.08
CA PRO A 281 -2.05 26.14 -19.99
C PRO A 281 -3.24 25.34 -19.46
N LEU A 282 -4.38 25.99 -19.24
CA LEU A 282 -5.61 25.39 -18.73
C LEU A 282 -6.77 25.61 -19.72
N PRO A 283 -7.72 24.65 -19.86
CA PRO A 283 -7.76 23.36 -19.16
C PRO A 283 -6.64 22.42 -19.61
N ALA A 284 -6.14 21.63 -18.67
CA ALA A 284 -5.10 20.64 -18.90
C ALA A 284 -5.62 19.27 -18.49
N THR A 285 -5.21 18.21 -19.18
CA THR A 285 -5.68 16.85 -18.88
C THR A 285 -4.51 15.89 -18.77
N THR A 286 -4.45 15.17 -17.65
CA THR A 286 -3.64 13.97 -17.49
C THR A 286 -4.48 12.77 -17.93
N TYR A 287 -3.93 11.91 -18.78
CA TYR A 287 -4.56 10.66 -19.18
C TYR A 287 -3.85 9.49 -18.53
N VAL A 288 -4.59 8.58 -17.89
CA VAL A 288 -4.06 7.30 -17.39
C VAL A 288 -4.70 6.18 -18.21
N ASP A 289 -3.89 5.52 -19.03
CA ASP A 289 -4.34 4.41 -19.88
C ASP A 289 -4.58 3.17 -19.04
N TYR A 290 -3.62 2.81 -18.18
CA TYR A 290 -3.80 1.68 -17.28
C TYR A 290 -2.98 1.80 -15.99
N VAL A 291 -3.41 1.04 -14.99
CA VAL A 291 -2.60 0.59 -13.86
C VAL A 291 -2.60 -0.93 -13.86
N ARG A 292 -1.43 -1.55 -13.80
CA ARG A 292 -1.28 -3.01 -13.78
C ARG A 292 -0.33 -3.46 -12.68
N VAL A 293 -0.62 -4.62 -12.11
CA VAL A 293 0.18 -5.25 -11.07
C VAL A 293 0.52 -6.66 -11.53
N TYR A 294 1.81 -7.00 -11.54
CA TYR A 294 2.32 -8.31 -11.92
C TYR A 294 3.12 -8.92 -10.78
N GLU A 295 3.25 -10.25 -10.80
CA GLU A 295 4.23 -10.93 -9.97
C GLU A 295 5.66 -10.52 -10.35
N LEU A 296 6.53 -10.49 -9.35
CA LEU A 296 7.95 -10.18 -9.44
C LEU A 296 8.73 -11.27 -8.70
N ASP A 297 9.38 -12.18 -9.44
CA ASP A 297 10.04 -13.37 -8.87
C ASP A 297 9.12 -14.18 -7.94
N GLY A 298 7.83 -14.25 -8.28
CA GLY A 298 6.80 -14.93 -7.48
C GLY A 298 6.29 -14.15 -6.28
N LEU A 299 6.80 -12.94 -6.02
CA LEU A 299 6.23 -11.99 -5.06
C LEU A 299 5.15 -11.12 -5.73
N GLY A 300 4.19 -10.66 -4.93
CA GLY A 300 3.11 -9.78 -5.37
C GLY A 300 1.76 -10.30 -4.91
N GLU A 301 1.01 -9.45 -4.22
CA GLU A 301 -0.31 -9.76 -3.70
C GLU A 301 -1.26 -8.60 -4.00
N VAL A 302 -2.46 -8.92 -4.46
CA VAL A 302 -3.56 -7.95 -4.61
C VAL A 302 -4.74 -8.41 -3.79
N LYS A 303 -5.20 -7.54 -2.90
CA LYS A 303 -6.37 -7.73 -2.06
C LYS A 303 -7.48 -6.80 -2.53
N LEU A 304 -8.67 -7.37 -2.76
CA LEU A 304 -9.87 -6.63 -3.13
C LEU A 304 -10.76 -6.43 -1.89
N GLY A 305 -11.29 -5.22 -1.73
CA GLY A 305 -12.10 -4.79 -0.59
C GLY A 305 -11.31 -4.55 0.70
N VAL A 306 -12.04 -4.30 1.78
CA VAL A 306 -11.50 -4.24 3.16
C VAL A 306 -11.24 -5.63 3.75
N GLY A 307 -11.56 -6.72 3.03
CA GLY A 307 -11.71 -8.09 3.52
C GLY A 307 -10.52 -8.70 4.25
N THR A 308 -10.26 -8.29 5.49
CA THR A 308 -9.66 -9.18 6.47
C THR A 308 -10.61 -10.34 6.64
N GLN A 309 -10.13 -11.55 6.36
CA GLN A 309 -10.87 -12.74 6.76
C GLN A 309 -11.11 -12.64 8.28
N PRO A 310 -12.31 -12.92 8.79
CA PRO A 310 -12.54 -12.91 10.23
C PRO A 310 -11.52 -13.79 10.93
N GLU A 311 -10.79 -13.19 11.86
CA GLU A 311 -9.93 -13.91 12.78
C GLU A 311 -10.81 -14.84 13.64
N VAL A 312 -10.34 -16.06 13.85
CA VAL A 312 -11.03 -17.14 14.57
C VAL A 312 -10.01 -17.94 15.39
N GLY A 313 -10.45 -18.89 16.21
CA GLY A 313 -9.56 -19.57 17.16
C GLY A 313 -9.17 -18.62 18.30
N LYS A 314 -7.87 -18.53 18.58
CA LYS A 314 -7.27 -17.62 19.55
C LYS A 314 -6.37 -16.60 18.86
N PHE A 315 -6.58 -15.32 19.15
CA PHE A 315 -5.76 -14.23 18.66
C PHE A 315 -5.01 -13.55 19.82
N GLY A 316 -3.69 -13.57 19.78
CA GLY A 316 -2.83 -12.94 20.77
C GLY A 316 -2.65 -11.45 20.52
N VAL A 317 -3.20 -10.61 21.40
CA VAL A 317 -2.97 -9.15 21.39
C VAL A 317 -1.62 -8.83 22.01
N PHE A 318 -1.28 -9.52 23.11
CA PHE A 318 0.02 -9.50 23.76
C PHE A 318 0.21 -10.81 24.53
N THR A 319 1.12 -11.67 24.07
CA THR A 319 1.50 -12.91 24.76
C THR A 319 2.80 -13.47 24.17
N ASP A 320 3.62 -14.11 25.00
CA ASP A 320 4.80 -14.84 24.59
C ASP A 320 4.59 -16.37 24.61
N ASN A 321 4.13 -16.98 25.71
CA ASN A 321 3.98 -18.45 25.78
C ASN A 321 2.55 -18.97 25.68
N THR A 322 1.51 -18.13 25.73
CA THR A 322 0.13 -18.63 25.49
C THR A 322 -0.02 -19.08 24.03
N PRO A 323 -0.42 -20.35 23.78
CA PRO A 323 -0.66 -20.84 22.43
C PRO A 323 -1.84 -20.11 21.79
N VAL A 324 -1.60 -19.55 20.62
CA VAL A 324 -2.57 -18.78 19.82
C VAL A 324 -2.44 -19.16 18.34
N ASP A 325 -3.53 -19.03 17.59
CA ASP A 325 -3.57 -19.34 16.16
C ASP A 325 -2.93 -18.22 15.33
N ASN A 326 -3.09 -16.98 15.79
CA ASN A 326 -2.47 -15.78 15.20
C ASN A 326 -2.17 -14.75 16.30
N LYS A 327 -1.26 -13.81 16.05
CA LYS A 327 -0.95 -12.74 17.02
C LYS A 327 -0.38 -11.49 16.39
N GLN A 328 -0.55 -10.37 17.10
CA GLN A 328 0.23 -9.17 16.85
C GLN A 328 1.42 -9.06 17.79
N VAL A 329 2.46 -8.35 17.33
CA VAL A 329 3.73 -8.19 18.05
C VAL A 329 4.02 -6.69 18.17
N PRO A 330 4.14 -6.16 19.41
CA PRO A 330 4.52 -4.78 19.64
C PRO A 330 5.81 -4.38 18.90
N GLY A 331 5.82 -3.20 18.28
CA GLY A 331 6.91 -2.69 17.45
C GLY A 331 6.97 -3.26 16.03
N VAL A 332 6.24 -4.36 15.75
CA VAL A 332 6.20 -4.99 14.43
C VAL A 332 4.83 -4.80 13.77
N SER A 333 3.78 -5.37 14.35
CA SER A 333 2.40 -5.33 13.83
C SER A 333 1.40 -4.61 14.73
N ALA A 334 1.85 -4.15 15.91
CA ALA A 334 1.10 -3.25 16.78
C ALA A 334 2.05 -2.27 17.49
N ASP A 335 1.52 -1.19 18.05
CA ASP A 335 2.25 -0.26 18.89
C ASP A 335 1.55 -0.10 20.24
N VAL A 336 2.35 0.10 21.30
CA VAL A 336 1.84 0.34 22.66
C VAL A 336 1.86 1.84 22.91
N PHE A 337 0.72 2.41 23.26
CA PHE A 337 0.57 3.83 23.53
C PHE A 337 0.25 4.10 25.00
N ILE A 338 0.90 5.12 25.55
CA ILE A 338 0.49 5.80 26.79
C ILE A 338 -0.17 7.11 26.37
N TRP A 339 -1.45 7.27 26.70
CA TRP A 339 -2.23 8.43 26.27
C TRP A 339 -1.99 9.67 27.13
N ASN A 340 -1.62 9.48 28.41
CA ASN A 340 -1.25 10.58 29.31
C ASN A 340 0.15 10.38 29.90
N GLN A 341 1.17 10.81 29.17
CA GLN A 341 2.56 10.76 29.62
C GLN A 341 2.85 11.66 30.83
N GLY A 342 1.96 12.61 31.15
CA GLY A 342 2.06 13.44 32.35
C GLY A 342 1.63 12.74 33.65
N SER A 343 1.06 11.53 33.56
CA SER A 343 0.63 10.75 34.73
C SER A 343 1.16 9.32 34.77
N MET A 344 1.65 8.80 33.64
CA MET A 344 2.10 7.43 33.50
C MET A 344 3.45 7.32 32.79
N THR A 345 4.24 6.33 33.19
CA THR A 345 5.47 5.90 32.53
C THR A 345 5.57 4.36 32.55
N ALA A 346 6.61 3.81 31.94
CA ALA A 346 6.90 2.38 32.02
C ALA A 346 7.09 1.92 33.48
N GLY A 347 6.50 0.78 33.83
CA GLY A 347 6.64 0.13 35.13
C GLY A 347 7.71 -0.95 35.15
N ASP A 348 7.92 -1.56 36.30
CA ASP A 348 8.93 -2.59 36.56
C ASP A 348 8.36 -3.84 37.26
N LEU A 349 7.03 -4.01 37.25
CA LEU A 349 6.40 -5.23 37.72
C LEU A 349 6.86 -6.43 36.87
N PRO A 350 7.20 -7.56 37.49
CA PRO A 350 7.63 -8.75 36.76
C PRO A 350 6.49 -9.36 35.94
N PRO A 351 6.80 -10.07 34.84
CA PRO A 351 5.80 -10.78 34.05
C PRO A 351 5.06 -11.84 34.87
N TYR A 352 3.87 -12.24 34.41
CA TYR A 352 3.16 -13.36 35.04
C TYR A 352 3.94 -14.66 34.80
N GLU A 353 4.43 -14.80 33.57
CA GLU A 353 5.21 -15.93 33.10
C GLU A 353 6.10 -15.50 31.93
N GLY A 354 7.02 -16.35 31.46
CA GLY A 354 7.91 -15.98 30.37
C GLY A 354 8.74 -14.73 30.63
N SER A 355 8.82 -13.85 29.63
CA SER A 355 9.63 -12.63 29.63
C SER A 355 8.86 -11.37 29.24
N GLY A 356 7.68 -11.51 28.62
CA GLY A 356 6.86 -10.39 28.18
C GLY A 356 5.97 -9.83 29.29
N VAL A 357 5.97 -8.50 29.49
CA VAL A 357 4.98 -7.83 30.35
C VAL A 357 4.70 -6.40 29.87
N LEU A 358 3.45 -5.97 29.98
CA LEU A 358 3.08 -4.57 29.86
C LEU A 358 2.87 -3.98 31.24
N ALA A 359 3.96 -3.47 31.84
CA ALA A 359 3.94 -2.83 33.15
C ALA A 359 3.92 -1.30 33.02
N PHE A 360 3.10 -0.64 33.83
CA PHE A 360 2.98 0.81 33.86
C PHE A 360 3.01 1.33 35.30
N ARG A 361 3.68 2.47 35.49
CA ARG A 361 3.74 3.20 36.75
C ARG A 361 2.96 4.51 36.64
N TYR A 362 1.96 4.68 37.50
CA TYR A 362 1.22 5.93 37.67
C TYR A 362 1.82 6.75 38.80
N PHE A 363 2.15 8.02 38.53
CA PHE A 363 2.91 8.87 39.46
C PHE A 363 2.22 10.19 39.84
N ALA A 364 1.07 10.53 39.23
CA ALA A 364 0.43 11.84 39.39
C ALA A 364 -1.01 11.74 39.94
N PRO A 365 -1.22 11.57 41.26
CA PRO A 365 -2.54 11.49 41.89
C PRO A 365 -3.55 12.54 41.42
N GLY A 366 -4.81 12.12 41.26
CA GLY A 366 -5.90 12.98 40.76
C GLY A 366 -5.88 13.24 39.25
N GLN A 367 -4.95 12.65 38.48
CA GLN A 367 -4.94 12.73 37.02
C GLN A 367 -5.58 11.50 36.39
N TRP A 368 -6.16 11.67 35.20
CA TRP A 368 -6.62 10.54 34.38
C TRP A 368 -5.42 9.79 33.80
N PHE A 369 -5.60 8.49 33.57
CA PHE A 369 -4.54 7.62 33.05
C PHE A 369 -5.11 6.72 31.95
N GLY A 370 -4.25 6.24 31.05
CA GLY A 370 -4.67 5.26 30.06
C GLY A 370 -3.66 4.98 28.97
N GLY A 371 -3.93 3.92 28.22
CA GLY A 371 -3.11 3.44 27.13
C GLY A 371 -3.82 2.35 26.32
N SER A 372 -3.15 1.90 25.26
CA SER A 372 -3.69 0.91 24.33
C SER A 372 -2.61 0.10 23.66
N ILE A 373 -3.03 -1.01 23.06
CA ILE A 373 -2.28 -1.73 22.05
C ILE A 373 -3.04 -1.55 20.74
N GLN A 374 -2.50 -0.67 19.90
CA GLN A 374 -3.09 -0.31 18.62
C GLN A 374 -2.46 -1.13 17.51
N SER A 375 -3.28 -1.81 16.72
CA SER A 375 -2.83 -2.60 15.58
C SER A 375 -2.34 -1.68 14.45
N ARG A 376 -1.26 -2.08 13.76
CA ARG A 376 -0.80 -1.41 12.53
C ARG A 376 -1.57 -1.84 11.28
N GLN A 377 -2.44 -2.83 11.42
CA GLN A 377 -3.43 -3.22 10.42
C GLN A 377 -4.78 -3.32 11.08
N VAL A 378 -5.82 -3.04 10.31
CA VAL A 378 -7.19 -3.32 10.73
C VAL A 378 -7.37 -4.83 10.83
N HIS A 379 -8.02 -5.31 11.88
CA HIS A 379 -8.41 -6.73 12.03
C HIS A 379 -9.93 -6.90 11.95
N ASP A 380 -10.38 -7.95 11.27
CA ASP A 380 -11.76 -8.42 11.39
C ASP A 380 -11.85 -9.40 12.56
N MET A 381 -12.36 -8.91 13.68
CA MET A 381 -12.60 -9.68 14.91
C MET A 381 -14.06 -10.16 15.02
N SER A 382 -14.84 -10.11 13.93
CA SER A 382 -16.26 -10.51 13.96
C SER A 382 -16.46 -11.99 14.31
N GLY A 383 -15.47 -12.84 14.03
CA GLY A 383 -15.44 -14.24 14.45
C GLY A 383 -15.44 -14.43 15.97
N PHE A 384 -15.10 -13.40 16.74
CA PHE A 384 -15.08 -13.43 18.20
C PHE A 384 -16.36 -12.91 18.84
N ARG A 385 -17.41 -12.52 18.08
CA ARG A 385 -18.64 -11.91 18.64
C ARG A 385 -19.23 -12.68 19.82
N ASN A 386 -19.17 -14.02 19.77
CA ASN A 386 -19.68 -14.93 20.81
C ASN A 386 -18.57 -15.49 21.73
N GLY A 387 -17.35 -14.98 21.58
CA GLY A 387 -16.17 -15.39 22.33
C GLY A 387 -15.86 -14.51 23.54
N THR A 388 -14.61 -14.57 23.99
CA THR A 388 -14.12 -13.87 25.18
C THR A 388 -12.77 -13.20 24.94
N ILE A 389 -12.48 -12.15 25.70
CA ILE A 389 -11.13 -11.60 25.88
C ILE A 389 -10.64 -12.07 27.24
N LYS A 390 -9.56 -12.83 27.28
CA LYS A 390 -8.88 -13.28 28.50
C LYS A 390 -7.60 -12.50 28.67
N LEU A 391 -7.27 -12.13 29.90
CA LEU A 391 -6.01 -11.49 30.24
C LEU A 391 -5.56 -11.85 31.64
N LYS A 392 -4.25 -11.85 31.84
CA LYS A 392 -3.61 -11.76 33.16
C LYS A 392 -3.44 -10.30 33.52
N ILE A 393 -3.70 -9.97 34.77
CA ILE A 393 -3.57 -8.60 35.28
C ILE A 393 -3.12 -8.61 36.73
N LYS A 394 -2.15 -7.76 37.07
CA LYS A 394 -1.77 -7.44 38.46
C LYS A 394 -2.07 -5.96 38.69
N ALA A 395 -3.03 -5.68 39.56
CA ALA A 395 -3.51 -4.33 39.83
C ALA A 395 -3.96 -4.19 41.30
N PRO A 396 -3.71 -3.05 41.98
CA PRO A 396 -4.15 -2.84 43.36
C PRO A 396 -5.65 -3.05 43.51
N ALA A 397 -6.07 -3.63 44.64
CA ALA A 397 -7.48 -3.92 44.91
C ALA A 397 -8.38 -2.67 44.86
N ASN A 398 -7.87 -1.55 45.37
CA ASN A 398 -8.57 -0.27 45.49
C ASN A 398 -8.57 0.57 44.19
N LEU A 399 -8.00 0.07 43.09
CA LEU A 399 -8.00 0.77 41.80
C LEU A 399 -9.30 0.47 41.04
N ALA A 400 -9.96 1.51 40.54
CA ALA A 400 -11.00 1.39 39.53
C ALA A 400 -10.42 1.69 38.14
N PHE A 401 -10.76 0.89 37.13
CA PHE A 401 -10.28 1.07 35.77
C PHE A 401 -11.28 0.51 34.75
N ARG A 402 -11.04 0.82 33.47
CA ARG A 402 -11.80 0.29 32.33
C ARG A 402 -10.88 -0.51 31.43
N ILE A 403 -11.45 -1.56 30.83
CA ILE A 403 -10.85 -2.25 29.69
C ILE A 403 -11.73 -1.95 28.47
N GLY A 404 -11.11 -1.49 27.39
CA GLY A 404 -11.82 -1.03 26.20
C GLY A 404 -11.27 -1.57 24.90
N ILE A 405 -12.02 -1.30 23.83
CA ILE A 405 -11.69 -1.61 22.44
C ILE A 405 -12.16 -0.46 21.54
N TYR A 406 -11.56 -0.32 20.36
CA TYR A 406 -11.86 0.75 19.42
C TYR A 406 -11.84 0.27 17.97
N ASP A 407 -12.85 0.67 17.19
CA ASP A 407 -12.96 0.36 15.77
C ASP A 407 -12.50 1.53 14.88
N THR A 408 -12.34 1.27 13.59
CA THR A 408 -11.92 2.31 12.63
C THR A 408 -13.02 3.32 12.30
N TYR A 409 -14.24 3.16 12.82
CA TYR A 409 -15.38 4.05 12.62
C TYR A 409 -15.56 5.02 13.80
N THR A 410 -14.53 5.20 14.61
CA THR A 410 -14.51 6.08 15.79
C THR A 410 -15.36 5.63 16.96
N ASN A 411 -15.87 4.40 16.95
CA ASN A 411 -16.60 3.87 18.10
C ASN A 411 -15.60 3.30 19.12
N GLN A 412 -15.72 3.78 20.37
CA GLN A 412 -15.04 3.22 21.53
C GLN A 412 -16.07 2.58 22.46
N SER A 413 -15.73 1.43 23.03
CA SER A 413 -16.55 0.78 24.05
C SER A 413 -15.66 0.16 25.12
N SER A 414 -16.20 0.05 26.35
CA SER A 414 -15.44 -0.45 27.49
C SER A 414 -16.33 -1.09 28.55
N VAL A 415 -15.74 -2.01 29.30
CA VAL A 415 -16.29 -2.54 30.54
C VAL A 415 -15.55 -1.94 31.74
N THR A 416 -16.23 -1.82 32.87
CA THR A 416 -15.68 -1.23 34.09
C THR A 416 -15.30 -2.32 35.09
N PHE A 417 -14.11 -2.19 35.69
CA PHE A 417 -13.66 -2.94 36.85
C PHE A 417 -13.67 -2.01 38.07
N PRO A 418 -14.69 -2.10 38.94
CA PRO A 418 -14.78 -1.24 40.12
C PRO A 418 -13.69 -1.59 41.16
N ALA A 419 -13.34 -0.60 41.97
CA ALA A 419 -12.46 -0.83 43.12
C ALA A 419 -13.08 -1.83 44.10
N ASN A 420 -12.25 -2.70 44.68
CA ASN A 420 -12.59 -3.68 45.73
C ASN A 420 -13.74 -4.63 45.38
N THR A 421 -14.06 -4.78 44.09
CA THR A 421 -15.17 -5.62 43.61
C THR A 421 -14.68 -6.61 42.58
N THR A 422 -14.98 -7.89 42.79
CA THR A 422 -14.73 -8.92 41.77
C THR A 422 -15.60 -8.67 40.55
N ALA A 423 -14.99 -8.54 39.38
CA ALA A 423 -15.67 -8.36 38.09
C ALA A 423 -14.99 -9.24 37.03
N TYR A 424 -15.77 -9.87 36.16
CA TYR A 424 -15.26 -10.73 35.07
C TYR A 424 -14.30 -11.85 35.55
N GLY A 425 -14.51 -12.34 36.78
CA GLY A 425 -13.66 -13.37 37.42
C GLY A 425 -12.39 -12.84 38.09
N LEU A 426 -12.06 -11.55 37.94
CA LEU A 426 -10.87 -10.97 38.55
C LEU A 426 -11.09 -10.69 40.04
N VAL A 427 -10.44 -11.48 40.90
CA VAL A 427 -10.38 -11.22 42.35
C VAL A 427 -9.47 -10.01 42.61
N ARG A 428 -9.88 -9.12 43.53
CA ARG A 428 -9.20 -7.86 43.83
C ARG A 428 -8.34 -7.98 45.09
N ASP A 429 -7.21 -8.67 44.98
CA ASP A 429 -6.25 -8.90 46.09
C ASP A 429 -4.88 -8.24 45.87
N GLY A 430 -4.64 -7.62 44.71
CA GLY A 430 -3.35 -6.99 44.36
C GLY A 430 -2.35 -7.96 43.73
N GLU A 431 -2.69 -9.25 43.63
CA GLU A 431 -1.87 -10.27 42.99
C GLU A 431 -2.26 -10.48 41.52
N TRP A 432 -1.47 -11.29 40.81
CA TRP A 432 -1.81 -11.68 39.44
C TRP A 432 -3.12 -12.46 39.43
N GLY A 433 -4.11 -11.95 38.72
CA GLY A 433 -5.40 -12.59 38.51
C GLY A 433 -5.74 -12.75 37.03
N THR A 434 -6.86 -13.41 36.75
CA THR A 434 -7.39 -13.56 35.39
C THR A 434 -8.72 -12.85 35.27
N ALA A 435 -8.87 -12.04 34.23
CA ALA A 435 -10.16 -11.50 33.80
C ALA A 435 -10.60 -12.19 32.51
N THR A 436 -11.89 -12.53 32.40
CA THR A 436 -12.52 -13.08 31.19
C THR A 436 -13.75 -12.26 30.84
N ILE A 437 -13.63 -11.44 29.79
CA ILE A 437 -14.65 -10.48 29.37
C ILE A 437 -15.38 -11.03 28.14
N PRO A 438 -16.72 -11.19 28.16
CA PRO A 438 -17.48 -11.56 26.96
C PRO A 438 -17.36 -10.49 25.88
N VAL A 439 -17.01 -10.88 24.65
CA VAL A 439 -16.88 -9.93 23.53
C VAL A 439 -18.21 -9.25 23.23
N ALA A 440 -19.32 -9.99 23.30
CA ALA A 440 -20.67 -9.44 23.10
C ALA A 440 -21.00 -8.29 24.05
N GLU A 441 -20.43 -8.29 25.26
CA GLU A 441 -20.65 -7.26 26.28
C GLU A 441 -19.77 -6.03 26.03
N ILE A 442 -18.45 -6.23 25.90
CA ILE A 442 -17.53 -5.11 25.65
C ILE A 442 -17.74 -4.46 24.28
N ALA A 443 -18.11 -5.22 23.24
CA ALA A 443 -18.41 -4.67 21.91
C ALA A 443 -19.78 -3.97 21.85
N GLY A 444 -20.76 -4.47 22.62
CA GLY A 444 -22.12 -3.94 22.60
C GLY A 444 -22.72 -3.90 21.18
N PRO A 445 -23.64 -2.95 20.89
CA PRO A 445 -24.28 -2.84 19.58
C PRO A 445 -23.54 -1.93 18.59
N LYS A 446 -22.54 -1.17 19.03
CA LYS A 446 -21.93 -0.09 18.22
C LYS A 446 -20.55 -0.42 17.64
N ILE A 447 -19.79 -1.31 18.28
CA ILE A 447 -18.47 -1.67 17.77
C ILE A 447 -18.60 -2.50 16.49
N ALA A 448 -17.98 -2.01 15.42
CA ALA A 448 -17.82 -2.71 14.15
C ALA A 448 -16.66 -3.72 14.24
N LEU A 449 -16.94 -4.90 14.80
CA LEU A 449 -15.93 -5.96 14.97
C LEU A 449 -15.24 -6.38 13.66
N GLN A 450 -15.87 -6.16 12.51
CA GLN A 450 -15.27 -6.40 11.19
C GLN A 450 -14.12 -5.44 10.83
N SER A 451 -13.88 -4.40 11.65
CA SER A 451 -12.91 -3.35 11.36
C SER A 451 -12.33 -2.76 12.65
N MET A 452 -11.57 -3.57 13.38
CA MET A 452 -10.98 -3.21 14.67
C MET A 452 -9.59 -2.62 14.55
N LEU A 453 -9.29 -1.63 15.40
CA LEU A 453 -7.99 -0.96 15.47
C LEU A 453 -7.29 -1.17 16.82
N ASP A 454 -7.93 -0.78 17.93
CA ASP A 454 -7.38 -1.07 19.26
C ASP A 454 -8.07 -2.33 19.79
N LEU A 455 -7.32 -3.44 19.81
CA LEU A 455 -7.80 -4.72 20.32
C LEU A 455 -7.74 -4.81 21.86
N PHE A 456 -7.09 -3.84 22.49
CA PHE A 456 -7.03 -3.68 23.94
C PHE A 456 -6.71 -2.24 24.32
N GLN A 457 -7.49 -1.70 25.25
CA GLN A 457 -7.27 -0.41 25.89
C GLN A 457 -7.44 -0.57 27.40
N PHE A 458 -6.73 0.25 28.17
CA PHE A 458 -6.95 0.39 29.61
C PHE A 458 -6.94 1.87 29.99
N PHE A 459 -7.88 2.32 30.84
CA PHE A 459 -7.95 3.73 31.23
C PHE A 459 -8.75 3.95 32.53
N SER A 460 -8.64 5.15 33.09
CA SER A 460 -9.33 5.54 34.33
C SER A 460 -10.85 5.56 34.18
N VAL A 461 -11.56 5.38 35.30
CA VAL A 461 -13.00 5.58 35.40
C VAL A 461 -13.29 7.04 35.75
N ASP A 462 -14.14 7.70 34.97
CA ASP A 462 -14.60 9.07 35.27
C ASP A 462 -15.21 9.16 36.68
N GLY A 463 -14.81 10.18 37.43
CA GLY A 463 -15.27 10.38 38.81
C GLY A 463 -14.62 9.46 39.86
N ALA A 464 -13.73 8.54 39.46
CA ALA A 464 -13.01 7.64 40.36
C ALA A 464 -11.50 7.65 40.08
N LEU A 465 -10.92 8.85 39.95
CA LEU A 465 -9.49 9.03 39.68
C LEU A 465 -8.62 8.56 40.85
N PRO A 466 -7.45 7.94 40.61
CA PRO A 466 -6.61 7.40 41.68
C PRO A 466 -6.00 8.51 42.54
N GLY A 467 -6.26 8.45 43.84
CA GLY A 467 -5.70 9.38 44.83
C GLY A 467 -4.29 9.03 45.31
N GLN A 468 -3.73 7.90 44.88
CA GLN A 468 -2.38 7.46 45.23
C GLN A 468 -1.63 6.91 44.02
N GLN A 469 -0.30 6.86 44.12
CA GLN A 469 0.55 6.22 43.12
C GLN A 469 0.35 4.70 43.12
N PHE A 470 0.49 4.07 41.95
CA PHE A 470 0.39 2.62 41.83
C PHE A 470 1.15 2.11 40.59
N GLN A 471 1.28 0.79 40.50
CA GLN A 471 1.63 0.11 39.27
C GLN A 471 0.54 -0.87 38.86
N ILE A 472 0.42 -1.07 37.55
CA ILE A 472 -0.48 -2.05 36.94
C ILE A 472 0.29 -2.79 35.85
N ALA A 473 0.08 -4.09 35.74
CA ALA A 473 0.68 -4.91 34.71
C ALA A 473 -0.35 -5.80 34.03
N PHE A 474 -0.14 -6.02 32.74
CA PHE A 474 -0.93 -6.92 31.91
C PHE A 474 -0.04 -7.93 31.22
N ASP A 475 -0.56 -9.14 31.07
CA ASP A 475 0.07 -10.25 30.37
C ASP A 475 -1.02 -11.14 29.72
N ASP A 476 -0.66 -11.99 28.77
CA ASP A 476 -1.57 -12.93 28.10
C ASP A 476 -2.92 -12.36 27.64
N ILE A 477 -2.90 -11.21 26.97
CA ILE A 477 -4.11 -10.60 26.40
C ILE A 477 -4.48 -11.36 25.13
N VAL A 478 -5.50 -12.21 25.23
CA VAL A 478 -5.90 -13.15 24.18
C VAL A 478 -7.40 -13.08 23.92
N TRP A 479 -7.78 -12.89 22.67
CA TRP A 479 -9.15 -13.10 22.20
C TRP A 479 -9.35 -14.59 21.90
N ASP A 480 -10.47 -15.16 22.32
CA ASP A 480 -10.80 -16.57 22.17
C ASP A 480 -12.23 -16.70 21.63
N SER A 481 -12.38 -17.16 20.39
CA SER A 481 -13.65 -17.24 19.68
C SER A 481 -14.57 -18.36 20.20
N GLY A 482 -14.02 -19.31 20.98
CA GLY A 482 -14.75 -20.50 21.43
C GLY A 482 -14.94 -21.58 20.37
N VAL A 483 -14.41 -21.39 19.15
CA VAL A 483 -14.37 -22.39 18.08
C VAL A 483 -12.92 -22.62 17.63
N PRO A 484 -12.55 -23.82 17.15
CA PRO A 484 -11.20 -24.07 16.64
C PRO A 484 -10.85 -23.10 15.51
N GLY A 485 -9.62 -22.61 15.50
CA GLY A 485 -9.10 -21.84 14.38
C GLY A 485 -9.19 -22.65 13.09
N VAL A 486 -9.70 -22.04 12.02
CA VAL A 486 -9.60 -22.65 10.70
C VAL A 486 -8.15 -22.46 10.29
N GLY A 487 -7.37 -23.55 10.25
CA GLY A 487 -6.02 -23.52 9.70
C GLY A 487 -6.11 -22.84 8.35
N VAL A 488 -5.52 -21.63 8.25
CA VAL A 488 -5.78 -20.65 7.20
C VAL A 488 -5.95 -21.37 5.87
N GLN A 489 -7.19 -21.52 5.40
CA GLN A 489 -7.37 -21.81 4.00
C GLN A 489 -6.83 -20.58 3.31
N LYS A 490 -5.61 -20.71 2.77
CA LYS A 490 -5.19 -19.92 1.61
C LYS A 490 -6.43 -19.90 0.74
N VAL A 491 -7.08 -18.74 0.62
CA VAL A 491 -8.08 -18.53 -0.41
C VAL A 491 -7.39 -19.02 -1.66
N ALA A 492 -7.85 -20.14 -2.19
CA ALA A 492 -7.26 -20.71 -3.38
C ALA A 492 -7.25 -19.55 -4.38
N ALA A 493 -6.07 -19.30 -4.97
CA ALA A 493 -5.97 -18.37 -6.09
C ALA A 493 -7.19 -18.63 -6.98
N PRO A 494 -7.96 -17.58 -7.38
CA PRO A 494 -9.17 -17.77 -8.15
C PRO A 494 -8.87 -18.80 -9.22
N SER A 495 -9.64 -19.89 -9.20
CA SER A 495 -9.41 -21.04 -10.05
C SER A 495 -9.26 -20.50 -11.46
N LEU A 496 -8.11 -20.75 -12.10
CA LEU A 496 -7.88 -20.36 -13.48
C LEU A 496 -9.03 -20.93 -14.30
N VAL A 497 -10.01 -20.08 -14.63
CA VAL A 497 -10.98 -20.39 -15.66
C VAL A 497 -10.13 -20.62 -16.89
N LYS A 498 -10.17 -21.85 -17.42
CA LYS A 498 -9.41 -22.28 -18.60
C LYS A 498 -9.66 -21.25 -19.70
N VAL A 499 -8.69 -20.36 -19.89
CA VAL A 499 -8.81 -19.18 -20.74
C VAL A 499 -8.91 -19.63 -22.19
N ALA A 500 -9.75 -18.97 -22.99
CA ALA A 500 -9.61 -19.00 -24.44
C ALA A 500 -8.15 -18.63 -24.78
N THR A 501 -7.40 -19.54 -25.40
CA THR A 501 -5.95 -19.37 -25.54
C THR A 501 -5.66 -18.10 -26.34
N LEU A 502 -5.22 -17.03 -25.68
CA LEU A 502 -4.69 -15.85 -26.35
C LEU A 502 -3.52 -16.33 -27.21
N THR A 503 -3.68 -16.25 -28.53
CA THR A 503 -2.70 -16.73 -29.49
C THR A 503 -2.02 -15.53 -30.14
N GLY A 504 -0.73 -15.38 -29.92
CA GLY A 504 0.11 -14.44 -30.67
C GLY A 504 1.33 -15.15 -31.25
N SER A 505 2.02 -14.47 -32.17
CA SER A 505 3.20 -14.98 -32.86
C SER A 505 4.34 -13.97 -32.82
N ALA A 506 5.56 -14.47 -32.80
CA ALA A 506 6.78 -13.70 -33.07
C ALA A 506 7.44 -14.27 -34.34
N THR A 507 7.60 -13.43 -35.36
CA THR A 507 8.17 -13.82 -36.67
C THR A 507 9.37 -12.95 -37.00
N GLN A 508 10.53 -13.55 -37.25
CA GLN A 508 11.72 -12.81 -37.67
C GLN A 508 11.49 -12.26 -39.09
N THR A 509 11.49 -10.93 -39.23
CA THR A 509 11.22 -10.24 -40.51
C THR A 509 12.48 -9.71 -41.18
N GLY A 510 13.62 -9.79 -40.50
CA GLY A 510 14.92 -9.36 -40.99
C GLY A 510 16.06 -9.91 -40.13
N THR A 511 17.30 -9.55 -40.45
CA THR A 511 18.50 -10.00 -39.71
C THR A 511 18.60 -9.41 -38.29
N SER A 512 17.85 -8.34 -38.00
CA SER A 512 17.84 -7.64 -36.71
C SER A 512 16.45 -7.25 -36.20
N THR A 513 15.39 -7.79 -36.81
CA THR A 513 14.00 -7.43 -36.49
C THR A 513 13.11 -8.65 -36.22
N LEU A 514 12.26 -8.53 -35.20
CA LEU A 514 11.27 -9.54 -34.80
C LEU A 514 9.89 -8.87 -34.72
N ALA A 515 8.95 -9.33 -35.54
CA ALA A 515 7.58 -8.84 -35.57
C ALA A 515 6.68 -9.68 -34.65
N PHE A 516 6.03 -9.01 -33.71
CA PHE A 516 4.97 -9.55 -32.86
C PHE A 516 3.61 -9.24 -33.47
N ALA A 517 2.72 -10.22 -33.49
CA ALA A 517 1.34 -10.06 -33.94
C ALA A 517 0.38 -10.92 -33.12
N ALA A 518 -0.82 -10.42 -32.89
CA ALA A 518 -1.91 -11.16 -32.23
C ALA A 518 -3.28 -10.67 -32.75
N PRO A 519 -4.31 -11.52 -32.79
CA PRO A 519 -5.68 -11.08 -33.02
C PRO A 519 -6.09 -10.03 -31.98
N ALA A 520 -6.83 -9.01 -32.41
CA ALA A 520 -7.19 -7.89 -31.56
C ALA A 520 -8.67 -7.54 -31.69
N SER A 521 -9.43 -7.82 -30.63
CA SER A 521 -10.77 -7.28 -30.40
C SER A 521 -10.76 -6.00 -29.55
N GLY A 522 -9.57 -5.51 -29.20
CA GLY A 522 -9.32 -4.36 -28.33
C GLY A 522 -7.83 -4.04 -28.36
N TRP A 523 -7.26 -3.63 -27.23
CA TRP A 523 -5.83 -3.46 -27.10
C TRP A 523 -5.11 -4.80 -26.87
N VAL A 524 -3.85 -4.87 -27.30
CA VAL A 524 -2.93 -5.98 -27.02
C VAL A 524 -1.56 -5.41 -26.69
N ASP A 525 -0.93 -5.92 -25.65
CA ASP A 525 0.44 -5.59 -25.27
C ASP A 525 1.32 -6.82 -25.40
N VAL A 526 2.57 -6.62 -25.81
CA VAL A 526 3.62 -7.64 -25.74
C VAL A 526 4.56 -7.30 -24.59
N HIS A 527 4.86 -8.31 -23.79
CA HIS A 527 5.92 -8.28 -22.80
C HIS A 527 7.05 -9.14 -23.33
N TYR A 528 8.27 -8.59 -23.46
CA TYR A 528 9.40 -9.38 -23.95
C TYR A 528 10.74 -8.96 -23.31
N SER A 529 11.67 -9.90 -23.17
CA SER A 529 13.05 -9.67 -22.76
C SER A 529 14.01 -10.29 -23.79
N VAL A 530 15.26 -9.84 -23.80
CA VAL A 530 16.30 -10.36 -24.68
C VAL A 530 17.46 -10.86 -23.84
N ASN A 531 17.85 -12.13 -24.02
CA ASN A 531 18.95 -12.80 -23.31
C ASN A 531 18.86 -12.68 -21.77
N GLY A 532 17.64 -12.73 -21.21
CA GLY A 532 17.41 -12.56 -19.77
C GLY A 532 17.63 -11.16 -19.22
N GLY A 533 17.72 -10.14 -20.10
CA GLY A 533 17.78 -8.74 -19.70
C GLY A 533 16.42 -8.16 -19.26
N ASP A 534 16.38 -6.84 -19.07
CA ASP A 534 15.19 -6.13 -18.61
C ASP A 534 13.98 -6.35 -19.54
N ALA A 535 12.84 -6.70 -18.95
CA ALA A 535 11.62 -6.93 -19.69
C ALA A 535 10.96 -5.62 -20.14
N GLN A 536 10.52 -5.60 -21.39
CA GLN A 536 9.86 -4.49 -22.07
C GLN A 536 8.37 -4.77 -22.20
N THR A 537 7.52 -3.78 -21.93
CA THR A 537 6.08 -3.82 -22.22
C THR A 537 5.77 -2.83 -23.34
N VAL A 538 5.15 -3.29 -24.42
CA VAL A 538 4.81 -2.45 -25.58
C VAL A 538 3.37 -2.70 -26.01
N ARG A 539 2.58 -1.61 -26.10
CA ARG A 539 1.25 -1.61 -26.71
C ARG A 539 1.37 -1.82 -28.22
N LEU A 540 0.77 -2.89 -28.74
CA LEU A 540 0.73 -3.16 -30.17
C LEU A 540 -0.25 -2.20 -30.85
N ARG A 541 0.06 -1.84 -32.10
CA ARG A 541 -0.83 -1.05 -32.94
C ARG A 541 -1.93 -1.94 -33.49
N SER A 542 -3.18 -1.66 -33.13
CA SER A 542 -4.37 -2.36 -33.64
C SER A 542 -4.81 -1.81 -35.00
N GLU A 543 -4.92 -2.67 -36.00
CA GLU A 543 -5.39 -2.33 -37.36
C GLU A 543 -6.08 -3.55 -38.00
N GLY A 544 -7.30 -3.37 -38.51
CA GLY A 544 -8.01 -4.43 -39.26
C GLY A 544 -8.30 -5.71 -38.48
N GLY A 545 -8.47 -5.65 -37.15
CA GLY A 545 -8.75 -6.82 -36.30
C GLY A 545 -7.50 -7.62 -35.86
N SER A 546 -6.30 -7.13 -36.19
CA SER A 546 -5.02 -7.63 -35.69
C SER A 546 -4.26 -6.50 -35.01
N ALA A 547 -3.43 -6.82 -34.02
CA ALA A 547 -2.47 -5.88 -33.46
C ALA A 547 -1.05 -6.34 -33.80
N SER A 548 -0.13 -5.39 -34.03
CA SER A 548 1.27 -5.71 -34.33
C SER A 548 2.28 -4.69 -33.79
N TYR A 549 3.51 -5.16 -33.57
CA TYR A 549 4.68 -4.37 -33.19
C TYR A 549 5.95 -5.05 -33.73
N THR A 550 6.95 -4.29 -34.18
CA THR A 550 8.24 -4.86 -34.61
C THR A 550 9.35 -4.36 -33.70
N ALA A 551 9.98 -5.27 -32.96
CA ALA A 551 11.21 -5.00 -32.22
C ALA A 551 12.40 -5.00 -33.18
N GLY A 552 13.30 -4.03 -33.02
CA GLY A 552 14.53 -3.91 -33.80
C GLY A 552 15.79 -3.95 -32.93
N GLY A 553 16.96 -4.00 -33.57
CA GLY A 553 18.27 -3.97 -32.87
C GLY A 553 18.72 -5.31 -32.31
N LEU A 554 18.04 -6.40 -32.69
CA LEU A 554 18.38 -7.77 -32.29
C LEU A 554 19.57 -8.30 -33.11
N LYS A 555 20.26 -9.30 -32.58
CA LYS A 555 21.42 -9.96 -33.20
C LYS A 555 21.14 -11.45 -33.39
N LYS A 556 21.81 -12.06 -34.36
CA LYS A 556 21.81 -13.51 -34.52
C LYS A 556 22.26 -14.19 -33.22
N GLY A 557 21.48 -15.16 -32.76
CA GLY A 557 21.69 -15.87 -31.50
C GLY A 557 20.97 -15.27 -30.29
N ASP A 558 20.39 -14.07 -30.40
CA ASP A 558 19.59 -13.51 -29.30
C ASP A 558 18.37 -14.40 -29.02
N VAL A 559 18.15 -14.67 -27.73
CA VAL A 559 17.00 -15.39 -27.21
C VAL A 559 15.97 -14.37 -26.71
N VAL A 560 14.83 -14.31 -27.36
CA VAL A 560 13.72 -13.41 -27.01
C VAL A 560 12.62 -14.20 -26.30
N GLU A 561 12.43 -13.94 -25.03
CA GLU A 561 11.29 -14.48 -24.26
C GLU A 561 10.15 -13.48 -24.33
N TYR A 562 8.92 -13.94 -24.59
CA TYR A 562 7.78 -13.05 -24.75
C TYR A 562 6.45 -13.67 -24.31
N ARG A 563 5.50 -12.81 -23.97
CA ARG A 563 4.08 -13.13 -23.78
C ARG A 563 3.21 -11.93 -24.18
N PHE A 564 1.91 -12.15 -24.28
CA PHE A 564 0.94 -11.11 -24.57
C PHE A 564 -0.02 -10.92 -23.40
N THR A 565 -0.47 -9.68 -23.22
CA THR A 565 -1.64 -9.35 -22.39
C THR A 565 -2.65 -8.66 -23.30
N ALA A 566 -3.92 -9.06 -23.27
CA ALA A 566 -4.95 -8.50 -24.14
C ALA A 566 -6.27 -8.24 -23.41
N TRP A 567 -7.03 -7.26 -23.91
CA TRP A 567 -8.39 -7.00 -23.44
C TRP A 567 -9.38 -8.06 -23.90
N ASP A 568 -10.02 -8.74 -22.95
CA ASP A 568 -11.20 -9.55 -23.21
C ASP A 568 -12.46 -8.67 -23.07
N ALA A 569 -12.98 -8.20 -24.20
CA ALA A 569 -14.15 -7.34 -24.24
C ALA A 569 -15.43 -8.03 -23.72
N VAL A 570 -15.52 -9.36 -23.76
CA VAL A 570 -16.69 -10.09 -23.26
C VAL A 570 -16.69 -10.10 -21.73
N ARG A 571 -15.52 -10.34 -21.13
CA ARG A 571 -15.36 -10.44 -19.68
C ARG A 571 -15.04 -9.10 -19.01
N GLN A 572 -14.68 -8.09 -19.79
CA GLN A 572 -14.22 -6.77 -19.33
C GLN A 572 -13.00 -6.88 -18.40
N VAL A 573 -12.04 -7.74 -18.75
CA VAL A 573 -10.78 -7.95 -17.99
C VAL A 573 -9.58 -8.12 -18.93
N ALA A 574 -8.38 -7.86 -18.43
CA ALA A 574 -7.14 -8.18 -19.10
C ALA A 574 -6.76 -9.66 -18.90
N VAL A 575 -6.12 -10.28 -19.90
CA VAL A 575 -5.74 -11.70 -19.84
C VAL A 575 -4.37 -11.96 -20.47
N ASP A 576 -3.58 -12.82 -19.84
CA ASP A 576 -2.23 -13.18 -20.28
C ASP A 576 -2.20 -14.45 -21.16
N SER A 577 -1.29 -14.46 -22.13
CA SER A 577 -0.84 -15.68 -22.80
C SER A 577 0.26 -16.38 -22.00
N ALA A 578 0.44 -17.68 -22.24
CA ALA A 578 1.62 -18.39 -21.75
C ALA A 578 2.92 -17.77 -22.31
N PRO A 579 4.02 -17.74 -21.54
CA PRO A 579 5.34 -17.35 -22.03
C PRO A 579 5.82 -18.25 -23.17
N ARG A 580 6.57 -17.66 -24.10
CA ARG A 580 7.17 -18.33 -25.26
C ARG A 580 8.57 -17.77 -25.52
N THR A 581 9.36 -18.49 -26.30
CA THR A 581 10.72 -18.10 -26.65
C THR A 581 10.92 -18.14 -28.16
N ALA A 582 11.67 -17.18 -28.71
CA ALA A 582 12.12 -17.12 -30.09
C ALA A 582 13.63 -16.87 -30.14
N VAL A 583 14.36 -17.61 -30.98
CA VAL A 583 15.81 -17.42 -31.17
C VAL A 583 16.05 -16.80 -32.54
N MET A 584 16.75 -15.66 -32.57
CA MET A 584 17.10 -14.94 -33.80
C MET A 584 18.09 -15.77 -34.65
N ARG A 585 17.71 -16.07 -35.89
CA ARG A 585 18.47 -16.93 -36.82
C ARG A 585 19.40 -16.16 -37.75
#